data_AF-A0A672RMS5-F1
#
_entry.id   AF-A0A672RMS5-F1
#
_cell.length_a   1.000
_cell.length_b   1.000
_cell.length_c   1.000
_cell.angle_alpha   90.00
_cell.angle_beta   90.00
_cell.angle_gamma   90.00
#
_symmetry.space_group_name_H-M   'P 1'
#
loop_
_entity.id
_entity.type
_entity.pdbx_description
1 polymer ?
#
loop_
_entity_poly.entity_id
_entity_poly.type
_entity_poly.pdbx_seq_one_letter_code
_entity_poly.pdbx_strand_id
1 'polypeptide(L)'
;MAEEWLRGFKELAVNNFFMFLKENVGEELDPALDPVLLRQTYTQEGNIILKLGDTVVHYHDDFKMYITTKLPNPHYSPEISPKVTLINFTLSPRYFKGDRRSDPVLTELFRGKPVDHEKLIRVLAASKVKAEEIQVKVTAAEATERDIDATRLEYVPVAVRAHILFCVSDRSNVDPMYQYSLEWFLGIFMSGIANSKKADKVKEHIFNINEFFTFSLYSNNICRSFFEKHKLMFAFLLCSRILMNDSKIDMVMAILVIRGRPQHQAPNPAPNWLSMRTWQDMLSLSTLPTFSNLPESFSKHESAFKSILYSSHTCREPLPGEWDSALDSFQNLLVLRCLRADRLTHGLQDFVASQLGQNFIEPQVPTHIEVMKFSKKMSTISLGQGQGPSAEAMMHSAMEKGQWVFFQNCHLAPSWMPSLERLIENIDPDKVHRDFRLWLGSLPNNKFPVSILQNGSKMTIVPPRGIKANLLRTYASLTDDFIISCTKVPVEKNLRLSSCLCVFSLEFTDGDLHICISQLKMFLDEYQNIPYKAKPDNYYSDYSLMHTLFSPLHIKIIEEIVKGIVEKIPSLINVQEGVNKYPVMYEESMNTVLVQEVIR
;
A
#
# COMPACT_ATOMS: atom_id res chain seq x y z
N MET A 1 3.29 -2.03 34.19
CA MET A 1 3.39 -3.21 33.29
C MET A 1 3.97 -4.43 33.98
N ALA A 2 5.12 -4.36 34.67
CA ALA A 2 5.67 -5.51 35.41
C ALA A 2 4.67 -6.07 36.45
N GLU A 3 4.01 -5.22 37.22
CA GLU A 3 3.09 -5.65 38.30
C GLU A 3 1.81 -6.37 37.81
N GLU A 4 1.27 -6.03 36.62
CA GLU A 4 0.00 -6.60 36.14
C GLU A 4 0.13 -8.06 35.71
N TRP A 5 1.19 -8.41 34.97
CA TRP A 5 1.40 -9.80 34.56
C TRP A 5 1.84 -10.66 35.74
N LEU A 6 2.63 -10.11 36.67
CA LEU A 6 3.01 -10.77 37.91
C LEU A 6 1.79 -11.11 38.76
N ARG A 7 0.78 -10.21 38.81
CA ARG A 7 -0.50 -10.49 39.49
C ARG A 7 -1.25 -11.64 38.81
N GLY A 8 -1.40 -11.61 37.50
CA GLY A 8 -2.06 -12.68 36.75
C GLY A 8 -1.36 -14.03 36.86
N PHE A 9 -0.03 -14.05 36.83
CA PHE A 9 0.78 -15.26 37.04
C PHE A 9 0.58 -15.83 38.46
N LYS A 10 0.58 -14.95 39.49
CA LYS A 10 0.33 -15.35 40.87
C LYS A 10 -1.07 -15.95 41.04
N GLU A 11 -2.11 -15.34 40.46
CA GLU A 11 -3.48 -15.86 40.51
C GLU A 11 -3.61 -17.23 39.83
N LEU A 12 -2.95 -17.44 38.69
CA LEU A 12 -2.99 -18.73 37.97
C LEU A 12 -2.24 -19.84 38.70
N ALA A 13 -1.11 -19.51 39.33
CA ALA A 13 -0.34 -20.46 40.11
C ALA A 13 -1.02 -20.83 41.45
N VAL A 14 -1.80 -19.91 42.05
CA VAL A 14 -2.65 -20.20 43.21
C VAL A 14 -3.84 -21.11 42.83
N ASN A 15 -4.32 -21.03 41.60
CA ASN A 15 -5.48 -21.79 41.11
C ASN A 15 -5.14 -23.11 40.39
N ASN A 16 -3.89 -23.60 40.46
CA ASN A 16 -3.43 -24.83 39.80
C ASN A 16 -3.63 -24.87 38.27
N PHE A 17 -3.54 -23.74 37.57
CA PHE A 17 -3.55 -23.75 36.11
C PHE A 17 -2.17 -24.09 35.55
N PHE A 18 -2.12 -25.07 34.64
CA PHE A 18 -0.87 -25.61 34.08
C PHE A 18 -0.34 -24.82 32.87
N MET A 19 -0.96 -23.70 32.49
CA MET A 19 -0.59 -22.95 31.29
C MET A 19 -0.66 -21.44 31.49
N PHE A 20 0.38 -20.72 31.07
CA PHE A 20 0.44 -19.27 31.07
C PHE A 20 0.85 -18.76 29.67
N LEU A 21 0.06 -17.85 29.09
CA LEU A 21 0.36 -17.23 27.80
C LEU A 21 0.64 -15.73 28.02
N LYS A 22 1.84 -15.28 27.64
CA LYS A 22 2.20 -13.86 27.62
C LYS A 22 2.24 -13.36 26.19
N GLU A 23 1.28 -12.51 25.84
CA GLU A 23 1.13 -12.01 24.47
C GLU A 23 1.90 -10.71 24.21
N ASN A 24 2.28 -10.53 22.95
CA ASN A 24 2.86 -9.30 22.41
C ASN A 24 4.14 -8.82 23.13
N VAL A 25 5.06 -9.74 23.41
CA VAL A 25 6.38 -9.39 23.94
C VAL A 25 7.24 -8.81 22.82
N GLY A 26 7.88 -7.66 23.11
CA GLY A 26 8.83 -7.02 22.20
C GLY A 26 10.18 -7.74 22.13
N GLU A 27 11.25 -7.00 21.85
CA GLU A 27 12.62 -7.54 21.80
C GLU A 27 13.25 -7.71 23.20
N GLU A 28 12.70 -7.01 24.20
CA GLU A 28 13.14 -7.09 25.59
C GLU A 28 12.16 -7.91 26.44
N LEU A 29 12.73 -8.79 27.28
CA LEU A 29 12.01 -9.53 28.30
C LEU A 29 12.23 -8.89 29.66
N ASP A 30 11.17 -8.78 30.44
CA ASP A 30 11.20 -8.30 31.82
C ASP A 30 12.09 -9.23 32.67
N PRO A 31 13.18 -8.74 33.30
CA PRO A 31 14.07 -9.55 34.14
C PRO A 31 13.35 -10.26 35.29
N ALA A 32 12.17 -9.78 35.72
CA ALA A 32 11.35 -10.47 36.72
C ALA A 32 10.85 -11.85 36.26
N LEU A 33 10.94 -12.18 34.96
CA LEU A 33 10.65 -13.51 34.42
C LEU A 33 11.79 -14.50 34.59
N ASP A 34 13.01 -14.05 34.87
CA ASP A 34 14.19 -14.91 34.94
C ASP A 34 14.06 -16.09 35.92
N PRO A 35 13.47 -15.95 37.12
CA PRO A 35 13.25 -17.09 38.01
C PRO A 35 12.39 -18.19 37.39
N VAL A 36 11.41 -17.82 36.55
CA VAL A 36 10.50 -18.75 35.87
C VAL A 36 11.16 -19.35 34.63
N LEU A 37 11.81 -18.52 33.81
CA LEU A 37 12.46 -18.96 32.58
C LEU A 37 13.65 -19.88 32.85
N LEU A 38 14.43 -19.58 33.90
CA LEU A 38 15.57 -20.38 34.34
C LEU A 38 15.19 -21.53 35.27
N ARG A 39 13.89 -21.70 35.59
CA ARG A 39 13.37 -22.71 36.54
C ARG A 39 14.13 -22.72 37.87
N GLN A 40 14.25 -21.55 38.50
CA GLN A 40 14.87 -21.38 39.82
C GLN A 40 13.93 -21.88 40.93
N THR A 41 13.70 -23.19 40.97
CA THR A 41 12.83 -23.87 41.93
C THR A 41 13.60 -24.39 43.14
N TYR A 42 12.96 -24.36 44.31
CA TYR A 42 13.48 -24.89 45.57
C TYR A 42 12.48 -25.89 46.16
N THR A 43 12.97 -26.89 46.88
CA THR A 43 12.08 -27.85 47.57
C THR A 43 11.91 -27.40 49.02
N GLN A 44 10.68 -27.09 49.45
CA GLN A 44 10.33 -26.85 50.85
C GLN A 44 9.17 -27.76 51.24
N GLU A 45 9.31 -28.46 52.37
CA GLU A 45 8.26 -29.33 52.96
C GLU A 45 7.64 -30.34 51.96
N GLY A 46 8.45 -30.87 51.04
CA GLY A 46 8.00 -31.85 50.04
C GLY A 46 7.33 -31.27 48.79
N ASN A 47 7.13 -29.94 48.73
CA ASN A 47 6.59 -29.24 47.56
C ASN A 47 7.70 -28.49 46.81
N ILE A 48 7.63 -28.48 45.48
CA ILE A 48 8.48 -27.64 44.64
C ILE A 48 7.89 -26.23 44.64
N ILE A 49 8.68 -25.24 45.02
CA ILE A 49 8.28 -23.83 45.11
C ILE A 49 9.23 -22.97 44.29
N LEU A 50 8.72 -21.85 43.78
CA LEU A 50 9.46 -20.90 42.97
C LEU A 50 9.32 -19.51 43.58
N LYS A 51 10.45 -18.81 43.75
CA LYS A 51 10.48 -17.48 44.36
C LYS A 51 10.41 -16.41 43.27
N LEU A 52 9.35 -15.61 43.29
CA LEU A 52 9.10 -14.48 42.40
C LEU A 52 9.12 -13.19 43.21
N GLY A 53 10.26 -12.49 43.21
CA GLY A 53 10.49 -11.32 44.05
C GLY A 53 10.34 -11.67 45.53
N ASP A 54 9.37 -11.04 46.21
CA ASP A 54 9.07 -11.27 47.64
C ASP A 54 8.05 -12.38 47.88
N THR A 55 7.48 -12.97 46.83
CA THR A 55 6.43 -13.99 46.94
C THR A 55 6.93 -15.38 46.57
N VAL A 56 6.49 -16.39 47.33
CA VAL A 56 6.77 -17.81 47.08
C VAL A 56 5.51 -18.44 46.48
N VAL A 57 5.68 -19.17 45.40
CA VAL A 57 4.59 -19.77 44.61
C VAL A 57 4.85 -21.26 44.43
N HIS A 58 3.83 -22.11 44.52
CA HIS A 58 3.98 -23.53 44.23
C HIS A 58 4.21 -23.76 42.74
N TYR A 59 5.22 -24.55 42.40
CA TYR A 59 5.56 -24.91 41.03
C TYR A 59 5.20 -26.37 40.77
N HIS A 60 4.52 -26.61 39.65
CA HIS A 60 4.16 -27.95 39.19
C HIS A 60 4.95 -28.29 37.94
N ASP A 61 5.41 -29.54 37.81
CA ASP A 61 6.27 -29.97 36.69
C ASP A 61 5.56 -29.89 35.33
N ASP A 62 4.23 -30.01 35.31
CA ASP A 62 3.40 -29.86 34.10
C ASP A 62 3.17 -28.39 33.66
N PHE A 63 3.67 -27.41 34.41
CA PHE A 63 3.48 -26.00 34.07
C PHE A 63 4.20 -25.62 32.76
N LYS A 64 3.46 -25.04 31.82
CA LYS A 64 3.96 -24.54 30.53
C LYS A 64 3.73 -23.04 30.38
N MET A 65 4.78 -22.32 30.01
CA MET A 65 4.71 -20.90 29.67
C MET A 65 4.94 -20.71 28.18
N TYR A 66 4.03 -20.00 27.51
CA TYR A 66 4.14 -19.58 26.12
C TYR A 66 4.29 -18.07 26.04
N ILE A 67 5.18 -17.61 25.17
CA ILE A 67 5.41 -16.19 24.90
C ILE A 67 5.19 -15.97 23.41
N THR A 68 4.37 -15.00 23.05
CA THR A 68 4.13 -14.64 21.65
C THR A 68 4.60 -13.23 21.36
N THR A 69 5.09 -13.01 20.15
CA THR A 69 5.51 -11.71 19.64
C THR A 69 4.83 -11.44 18.30
N LYS A 70 4.43 -10.19 18.06
CA LYS A 70 3.87 -9.74 16.79
C LYS A 70 4.94 -9.19 15.84
N LEU A 71 6.17 -9.05 16.31
CA LEU A 71 7.26 -8.56 15.49
C LEU A 71 7.61 -9.61 14.43
N PRO A 72 7.74 -9.25 13.14
CA PRO A 72 8.00 -10.21 12.07
C PRO A 72 9.44 -10.76 12.09
N ASN A 73 10.39 -10.00 12.63
CA ASN A 73 11.79 -10.41 12.78
C ASN A 73 12.44 -9.75 14.02
N PRO A 74 12.01 -10.12 15.23
CA PRO A 74 12.55 -9.57 16.47
C PRO A 74 14.00 -9.99 16.66
N HIS A 75 14.87 -9.04 17.00
CA HIS A 75 16.26 -9.33 17.34
C HIS A 75 16.40 -9.52 18.85
N TYR A 76 16.34 -10.77 19.30
CA TYR A 76 16.58 -11.09 20.70
C TYR A 76 18.07 -11.07 21.03
N SER A 77 18.40 -10.55 22.21
CA SER A 77 19.78 -10.52 22.67
C SER A 77 20.34 -11.93 22.90
N PRO A 78 21.67 -12.11 22.85
CA PRO A 78 22.33 -13.37 23.22
C PRO A 78 22.08 -13.80 24.68
N GLU A 79 21.56 -12.91 25.54
CA GLU A 79 21.18 -13.22 26.92
C GLU A 79 19.79 -13.86 27.01
N ILE A 80 18.88 -13.49 26.11
CA ILE A 80 17.50 -13.98 26.04
C ILE A 80 17.43 -15.32 25.29
N SER A 81 18.14 -15.40 24.16
CA SER A 81 18.12 -16.55 23.25
C SER A 81 18.37 -17.93 23.90
N PRO A 82 19.25 -18.08 24.92
CA PRO A 82 19.43 -19.37 25.61
C PRO A 82 18.35 -19.66 26.66
N LYS A 83 17.62 -18.65 27.14
CA LYS A 83 16.59 -18.80 28.18
C LYS A 83 15.25 -19.30 27.63
N VAL A 84 15.00 -19.10 26.33
CA VAL A 84 13.72 -19.42 25.67
C VAL A 84 13.96 -20.25 24.41
N THR A 85 13.04 -21.17 24.11
CA THR A 85 13.02 -21.85 22.82
C THR A 85 12.25 -20.99 21.82
N LEU A 86 12.95 -20.46 20.82
CA LEU A 86 12.35 -19.66 19.76
C LEU A 86 11.71 -20.56 18.71
N ILE A 87 10.39 -20.47 18.58
CA ILE A 87 9.62 -21.15 17.54
C ILE A 87 9.28 -20.12 16.46
N ASN A 88 9.78 -20.35 15.26
CA ASN A 88 9.50 -19.47 14.13
C ASN A 88 8.16 -19.87 13.47
N PHE A 89 7.12 -19.08 13.70
CA PHE A 89 5.83 -19.23 13.04
C PHE A 89 5.74 -18.51 11.68
N THR A 90 6.80 -17.84 11.22
CA THR A 90 6.80 -17.22 9.89
C THR A 90 6.78 -18.30 8.80
N LEU A 91 5.84 -18.16 7.87
CA LEU A 91 5.66 -19.12 6.79
C LEU A 91 6.87 -19.10 5.87
N SER A 92 7.67 -20.17 5.90
CA SER A 92 8.73 -20.38 4.92
C SER A 92 8.11 -20.72 3.55
N PRO A 93 8.64 -20.22 2.42
CA PRO A 93 8.17 -20.54 1.07
C PRO A 93 8.06 -22.04 0.75
N ARG A 94 8.75 -22.89 1.52
CA ARG A 94 8.74 -24.36 1.36
C ARG A 94 7.38 -24.99 1.69
N TYR A 95 6.62 -24.43 2.63
CA TYR A 95 5.31 -24.96 3.03
C TYR A 95 4.28 -24.91 1.89
N PHE A 96 4.36 -23.90 1.02
CA PHE A 96 3.49 -23.76 -0.14
C PHE A 96 3.85 -24.72 -1.29
N LYS A 97 5.08 -25.26 -1.31
CA LYS A 97 5.55 -26.22 -2.33
C LYS A 97 5.20 -27.69 -2.01
N GLY A 98 4.48 -27.96 -0.93
CA GLY A 98 3.99 -29.31 -0.61
C GLY A 98 5.04 -30.28 -0.07
N ASP A 99 6.26 -29.83 0.23
CA ASP A 99 7.31 -30.68 0.79
C ASP A 99 7.07 -30.90 2.30
N ARG A 100 6.23 -31.89 2.63
CA ARG A 100 6.06 -32.42 3.98
C ARG A 100 7.17 -33.45 4.27
N ARG A 101 8.43 -33.01 4.31
CA ARG A 101 9.39 -33.75 5.14
C ARG A 101 9.04 -33.45 6.59
N SER A 102 8.30 -34.39 7.16
CA SER A 102 8.08 -34.61 8.60
C SER A 102 8.95 -33.72 9.47
N ASP A 103 8.33 -32.71 10.07
CA ASP A 103 8.95 -31.90 11.11
C ASP A 103 9.38 -32.85 12.25
N PRO A 104 10.63 -32.81 12.75
CA PRO A 104 11.11 -33.76 13.77
C PRO A 104 10.38 -33.63 15.13
N VAL A 105 9.51 -32.64 15.29
CA VAL A 105 9.00 -32.18 16.59
C VAL A 105 7.88 -33.07 17.17
N LEU A 106 7.28 -33.97 16.40
CA LEU A 106 6.15 -34.80 16.86
C LEU A 106 6.48 -36.26 17.25
N THR A 107 7.75 -36.65 17.28
CA THR A 107 8.12 -38.08 17.46
C THR A 107 8.88 -38.36 18.76
N GLU A 108 8.49 -37.74 19.88
CA GLU A 108 9.18 -38.02 21.16
C GLU A 108 8.29 -37.97 22.40
N LEU A 109 7.10 -38.56 22.31
CA LEU A 109 6.32 -38.94 23.50
C LEU A 109 5.84 -40.38 23.34
N PHE A 110 5.98 -41.16 24.42
CA PHE A 110 5.55 -42.54 24.63
C PHE A 110 6.56 -43.66 24.33
N ARG A 111 7.41 -43.96 25.32
CA ARG A 111 7.92 -45.32 25.58
C ARG A 111 7.74 -45.67 27.06
N GLY A 112 6.79 -46.57 27.35
CA GLY A 112 6.63 -47.24 28.65
C GLY A 112 6.84 -48.74 28.51
N LYS A 113 7.44 -49.37 29.53
CA LYS A 113 7.83 -50.81 29.59
C LYS A 113 6.62 -51.74 29.88
N PRO A 114 6.59 -53.01 29.41
CA PRO A 114 5.55 -53.98 29.79
C PRO A 114 6.09 -55.18 30.59
N VAL A 115 5.35 -55.61 31.63
CA VAL A 115 5.32 -56.95 32.26
C VAL A 115 3.92 -57.03 32.95
N ASP A 116 3.01 -58.02 32.85
CA ASP A 116 3.09 -59.49 33.01
C ASP A 116 1.92 -60.23 32.29
N HIS A 117 2.10 -61.54 32.06
CA HIS A 117 1.29 -62.38 31.17
C HIS A 117 0.27 -63.29 31.90
N GLU A 118 -1.03 -63.04 31.68
CA GLU A 118 -2.08 -64.11 31.62
C GLU A 118 -3.43 -63.57 31.11
N LYS A 119 -3.76 -62.30 31.42
CA LYS A 119 -4.88 -61.56 30.80
C LYS A 119 -4.63 -61.23 29.32
N LEU A 120 -3.41 -61.43 28.84
CA LEU A 120 -2.94 -61.01 27.51
C LEU A 120 -3.61 -61.79 26.37
N ILE A 121 -3.97 -63.06 26.56
CA ILE A 121 -4.45 -63.91 25.46
C ILE A 121 -5.87 -63.51 24.98
N ARG A 122 -6.76 -63.15 25.91
CA ARG A 122 -8.10 -62.64 25.56
C ARG A 122 -8.05 -61.21 25.00
N VAL A 123 -7.14 -60.38 25.52
CA VAL A 123 -6.90 -59.02 24.99
C VAL A 123 -6.24 -59.10 23.62
N LEU A 124 -5.33 -60.03 23.35
CA LEU A 124 -4.68 -60.24 22.06
C LEU A 124 -5.66 -60.70 20.98
N ALA A 125 -6.63 -61.56 21.29
CA ALA A 125 -7.66 -61.96 20.34
C ALA A 125 -8.58 -60.78 19.97
N ALA A 126 -9.02 -59.98 20.96
CA ALA A 126 -9.78 -58.77 20.71
C ALA A 126 -8.95 -57.69 19.98
N SER A 127 -7.66 -57.58 20.30
CA SER A 127 -6.72 -56.69 19.60
C SER A 127 -6.43 -57.15 18.17
N LYS A 128 -6.47 -58.46 17.87
CA LYS A 128 -6.30 -58.97 16.51
C LYS A 128 -7.48 -58.60 15.61
N VAL A 129 -8.72 -58.75 16.09
CA VAL A 129 -9.93 -58.31 15.36
C VAL A 129 -9.90 -56.79 15.15
N LYS A 130 -9.56 -56.01 16.19
CA LYS A 130 -9.38 -54.56 16.05
C LYS A 130 -8.23 -54.20 15.12
N ALA A 131 -7.13 -54.94 15.11
CA ALA A 131 -6.01 -54.72 14.20
C ALA A 131 -6.40 -54.99 12.75
N GLU A 132 -7.20 -56.02 12.48
CA GLU A 132 -7.76 -56.29 11.15
C GLU A 132 -8.73 -55.18 10.71
N GLU A 133 -9.62 -54.71 11.59
CA GLU A 133 -10.50 -53.55 11.33
C GLU A 133 -9.71 -52.26 11.08
N ILE A 134 -8.65 -52.02 11.87
CA ILE A 134 -7.74 -50.88 11.67
C ILE A 134 -7.02 -51.02 10.33
N GLN A 135 -6.54 -52.21 9.97
CA GLN A 135 -5.86 -52.43 8.70
C GLN A 135 -6.76 -52.10 7.51
N VAL A 136 -8.03 -52.52 7.55
CA VAL A 136 -9.01 -52.17 6.51
C VAL A 136 -9.23 -50.65 6.46
N LYS A 137 -9.43 -50.00 7.62
CA LYS A 137 -9.59 -48.54 7.69
C LYS A 137 -8.35 -47.77 7.23
N VAL A 138 -7.15 -48.27 7.52
CA VAL A 138 -5.87 -47.69 7.07
C VAL A 138 -5.76 -47.80 5.55
N THR A 139 -6.04 -48.97 4.96
CA THR A 139 -6.00 -49.11 3.49
C THR A 139 -7.02 -48.20 2.78
N ALA A 140 -8.21 -48.01 3.35
CA ALA A 140 -9.19 -47.06 2.82
C ALA A 140 -8.76 -45.59 2.99
N ALA A 141 -8.15 -45.26 4.14
CA ALA A 141 -7.60 -43.93 4.39
C ALA A 141 -6.43 -43.60 3.45
N GLU A 142 -5.53 -44.55 3.20
CA GLU A 142 -4.42 -44.39 2.24
C GLU A 142 -4.92 -44.17 0.80
N ALA A 143 -5.96 -44.88 0.38
CA ALA A 143 -6.56 -44.66 -0.93
C ALA A 143 -7.16 -43.24 -1.04
N THR A 144 -7.90 -42.82 0.00
CA THR A 144 -8.46 -41.46 0.07
C THR A 144 -7.37 -40.39 0.13
N GLU A 145 -6.27 -40.64 0.86
CA GLU A 145 -5.11 -39.75 0.93
C GLU A 145 -4.44 -39.60 -0.43
N ARG A 146 -4.26 -40.69 -1.20
CA ARG A 146 -3.73 -40.62 -2.57
C ARG A 146 -4.61 -39.79 -3.49
N ASP A 147 -5.93 -39.94 -3.42
CA ASP A 147 -6.87 -39.17 -4.26
C ASP A 147 -6.88 -37.68 -3.88
N ILE A 148 -6.80 -37.38 -2.57
CA ILE A 148 -6.67 -36.02 -2.06
C ILE A 148 -5.35 -35.40 -2.51
N ASP A 149 -4.24 -36.13 -2.40
CA ASP A 149 -2.92 -35.64 -2.78
C ASP A 149 -2.82 -35.44 -4.30
N ALA A 150 -3.39 -36.34 -5.11
CA ALA A 150 -3.49 -36.18 -6.55
C ALA A 150 -4.24 -34.89 -6.91
N THR A 151 -5.41 -34.67 -6.28
CA THR A 151 -6.19 -33.44 -6.48
C THR A 151 -5.42 -32.21 -6.01
N ARG A 152 -4.74 -32.30 -4.86
CA ARG A 152 -3.96 -31.19 -4.28
C ARG A 152 -2.83 -30.74 -5.20
N LEU A 153 -2.13 -31.69 -5.84
CA LEU A 153 -1.04 -31.40 -6.77
C LEU A 153 -1.52 -30.56 -7.96
N GLU A 154 -2.76 -30.75 -8.43
CA GLU A 154 -3.33 -29.95 -9.52
C GLU A 154 -3.50 -28.47 -9.13
N TYR A 155 -3.82 -28.17 -7.86
CA TYR A 155 -4.04 -26.81 -7.37
C TYR A 155 -2.78 -26.11 -6.81
N VAL A 156 -1.64 -26.82 -6.72
CA VAL A 156 -0.35 -26.23 -6.32
C VAL A 156 0.00 -24.94 -7.08
N PRO A 157 -0.24 -24.81 -8.40
CA PRO A 157 0.05 -23.57 -9.12
C PRO A 157 -0.70 -22.35 -8.58
N VAL A 158 -1.93 -22.52 -8.06
CA VAL A 158 -2.68 -21.43 -7.42
C VAL A 158 -2.01 -20.99 -6.12
N ALA A 159 -1.54 -21.95 -5.32
CA ALA A 159 -0.82 -21.67 -4.08
C ALA A 159 0.52 -20.95 -4.35
N VAL A 160 1.25 -21.37 -5.39
CA VAL A 160 2.49 -20.71 -5.83
C VAL A 160 2.21 -19.29 -6.30
N ARG A 161 1.14 -19.08 -7.08
CA ARG A 161 0.72 -17.74 -7.53
C ARG A 161 0.34 -16.85 -6.36
N ALA A 162 -0.43 -17.35 -5.40
CA ALA A 162 -0.79 -16.62 -4.20
C ALA A 162 0.45 -16.25 -3.35
N HIS A 163 1.42 -17.16 -3.24
CA HIS A 163 2.68 -16.87 -2.55
C HIS A 163 3.46 -15.73 -3.22
N ILE A 164 3.56 -15.71 -4.55
CA ILE A 164 4.21 -14.62 -5.30
C ILE A 164 3.49 -13.29 -5.05
N LEU A 165 2.16 -13.32 -5.05
CA LEU A 165 1.32 -12.16 -4.77
C LEU A 165 1.46 -11.69 -3.32
N PHE A 166 1.81 -12.56 -2.38
CA PHE A 166 2.05 -12.20 -0.99
C PHE A 166 3.32 -11.34 -0.79
N CYS A 167 4.22 -11.23 -1.79
CA CYS A 167 5.36 -10.29 -1.77
C CYS A 167 4.96 -8.80 -1.60
N VAL A 168 3.66 -8.50 -1.59
CA VAL A 168 3.10 -7.22 -1.12
C VAL A 168 3.51 -6.90 0.32
N SER A 169 3.68 -7.90 1.19
CA SER A 169 4.12 -7.71 2.59
C SER A 169 5.48 -7.03 2.69
N ASP A 170 6.37 -7.27 1.72
CA ASP A 170 7.72 -6.73 1.67
C ASP A 170 7.74 -5.23 1.30
N ARG A 171 6.57 -4.62 1.05
CA ARG A 171 6.43 -3.19 0.72
C ARG A 171 6.38 -2.27 1.93
N SER A 172 6.30 -2.83 3.14
CA SER A 172 6.55 -2.12 4.39
C SER A 172 7.90 -1.36 4.40
N ASN A 173 8.88 -1.84 3.63
CA ASN A 173 10.18 -1.18 3.44
C ASN A 173 10.11 0.13 2.63
N VAL A 174 9.07 0.34 1.83
CA VAL A 174 8.93 1.55 0.99
C VAL A 174 8.23 2.66 1.77
N ASP A 175 7.13 2.31 2.43
CA ASP A 175 6.36 3.23 3.25
C ASP A 175 5.81 2.46 4.46
N PRO A 176 5.96 2.99 5.69
CA PRO A 176 5.46 2.34 6.90
C PRO A 176 3.95 2.08 6.90
N MET A 177 3.18 2.79 6.08
CA MET A 177 1.73 2.57 5.92
C MET A 177 1.41 1.27 5.16
N TYR A 178 2.36 0.68 4.44
CA TYR A 178 2.17 -0.52 3.62
C TYR A 178 2.33 -1.80 4.43
N GLN A 179 1.48 -1.95 5.43
CA GLN A 179 1.43 -3.10 6.32
C GLN A 179 0.14 -3.88 6.09
N TYR A 180 0.25 -5.18 5.87
CA TYR A 180 -0.88 -6.07 5.58
C TYR A 180 -0.71 -7.36 6.40
N SER A 181 -1.78 -7.82 7.05
CA SER A 181 -1.77 -9.13 7.70
C SER A 181 -1.97 -10.26 6.68
N LEU A 182 -1.49 -11.45 7.04
CA LEU A 182 -1.79 -12.67 6.30
C LEU A 182 -3.29 -12.97 6.31
N GLU A 183 -3.98 -12.73 7.43
CA GLU A 183 -5.42 -12.94 7.55
C GLU A 183 -6.20 -12.10 6.55
N TRP A 184 -5.86 -10.81 6.43
CA TRP A 184 -6.42 -9.92 5.41
C TRP A 184 -6.19 -10.47 4.00
N PHE A 185 -4.97 -10.94 3.70
CA PHE A 185 -4.64 -11.53 2.41
C PHE A 185 -5.43 -12.82 2.12
N LEU A 186 -5.57 -13.70 3.12
CA LEU A 186 -6.37 -14.91 3.03
C LEU A 186 -7.85 -14.60 2.82
N GLY A 187 -8.38 -13.57 3.47
CA GLY A 187 -9.75 -13.09 3.24
C GLY A 187 -9.98 -12.68 1.79
N ILE A 188 -9.03 -11.96 1.18
CA ILE A 188 -9.09 -11.60 -0.25
C ILE A 188 -8.93 -12.84 -1.13
N PHE A 189 -8.07 -13.77 -0.76
CA PHE A 189 -7.88 -15.03 -1.50
C PHE A 189 -9.16 -15.87 -1.53
N MET A 190 -9.82 -16.03 -0.38
CA MET A 190 -11.10 -16.74 -0.28
C MET A 190 -12.21 -16.03 -1.05
N SER A 191 -12.28 -14.69 -0.97
CA SER A 191 -13.20 -13.89 -1.79
C SER A 191 -12.89 -14.01 -3.29
N GLY A 192 -11.60 -14.11 -3.65
CA GLY A 192 -11.12 -14.34 -5.00
C GLY A 192 -11.62 -15.67 -5.56
N ILE A 193 -11.52 -16.74 -4.78
CA ILE A 193 -12.03 -18.07 -5.16
C ILE A 193 -13.56 -18.03 -5.32
N ALA A 194 -14.28 -17.46 -4.35
CA ALA A 194 -15.74 -17.41 -4.34
C ALA A 194 -16.34 -16.63 -5.52
N ASN A 195 -15.69 -15.53 -5.92
CA ASN A 195 -16.19 -14.63 -6.98
C ASN A 195 -15.59 -14.90 -8.36
N SER A 196 -14.62 -15.82 -8.48
CA SER A 196 -14.02 -16.19 -9.75
C SER A 196 -15.02 -16.91 -10.68
N LYS A 197 -14.77 -16.82 -12.00
CA LYS A 197 -15.56 -17.53 -13.00
C LYS A 197 -15.34 -19.04 -12.86
N LYS A 198 -16.42 -19.76 -12.54
CA LYS A 198 -16.42 -21.24 -12.48
C LYS A 198 -16.21 -21.83 -13.88
N ALA A 199 -15.46 -22.91 -13.96
CA ALA A 199 -15.21 -23.64 -15.20
C ALA A 199 -15.20 -25.15 -14.93
N ASP A 200 -15.64 -25.94 -15.90
CA ASP A 200 -15.76 -27.40 -15.77
C ASP A 200 -14.39 -28.11 -15.84
N LYS A 201 -13.42 -27.50 -16.54
CA LYS A 201 -12.05 -28.00 -16.63
C LYS A 201 -11.19 -27.40 -15.52
N VAL A 202 -10.49 -28.25 -14.76
CA VAL A 202 -9.61 -27.82 -13.65
C VAL A 202 -8.57 -26.79 -14.10
N LYS A 203 -7.92 -26.99 -15.25
CA LYS A 203 -6.91 -26.04 -15.77
C LYS A 203 -7.47 -24.66 -16.07
N GLU A 204 -8.68 -24.59 -16.63
CA GLU A 204 -9.35 -23.32 -16.94
C GLU A 204 -9.84 -22.64 -15.64
N HIS A 205 -10.33 -23.43 -14.68
CA HIS A 205 -10.72 -22.93 -13.37
C HIS A 205 -9.53 -22.32 -12.62
N ILE A 206 -8.38 -22.98 -12.62
CA ILE A 206 -7.12 -22.48 -12.05
C ILE A 206 -6.70 -21.15 -12.70
N PHE A 207 -6.78 -21.07 -14.03
CA PHE A 207 -6.46 -19.83 -14.75
C PHE A 207 -7.41 -18.69 -14.34
N ASN A 208 -8.72 -18.95 -14.33
CA ASN A 208 -9.72 -17.96 -13.94
C ASN A 208 -9.55 -17.46 -12.50
N ILE A 209 -9.23 -18.37 -11.56
CA ILE A 209 -8.92 -18.00 -10.17
C ILE A 209 -7.68 -17.10 -10.13
N ASN A 210 -6.59 -17.51 -10.78
CA ASN A 210 -5.33 -16.77 -10.75
C ASN A 210 -5.46 -15.37 -11.35
N GLU A 211 -6.15 -15.24 -12.48
CA GLU A 211 -6.38 -13.95 -13.13
C GLU A 211 -7.28 -13.05 -12.28
N PHE A 212 -8.42 -13.57 -11.81
CA PHE A 212 -9.33 -12.80 -10.98
C PHE A 212 -8.68 -12.38 -9.65
N PHE A 213 -7.93 -13.28 -9.01
CA PHE A 213 -7.23 -12.97 -7.78
C PHE A 213 -6.12 -11.94 -7.98
N THR A 214 -5.31 -12.07 -9.04
CA THR A 214 -4.26 -11.10 -9.39
C THR A 214 -4.89 -9.71 -9.60
N PHE A 215 -5.97 -9.65 -10.38
CA PHE A 215 -6.69 -8.40 -10.63
C PHE A 215 -7.31 -7.83 -9.35
N SER A 216 -8.06 -8.63 -8.59
CA SER A 216 -8.75 -8.16 -7.36
C SER A 216 -7.78 -7.67 -6.30
N LEU A 217 -6.62 -8.34 -6.14
CA LEU A 217 -5.59 -7.89 -5.22
C LEU A 217 -5.01 -6.54 -5.65
N TYR A 218 -4.65 -6.38 -6.92
CA TYR A 218 -4.10 -5.13 -7.44
C TYR A 218 -5.14 -4.00 -7.43
N SER A 219 -6.22 -4.18 -8.19
CA SER A 219 -7.29 -3.24 -8.50
C SER A 219 -8.08 -2.80 -7.26
N ASN A 220 -8.67 -3.76 -6.55
CA ASN A 220 -9.62 -3.45 -5.49
C ASN A 220 -8.96 -3.12 -4.14
N ASN A 221 -7.75 -3.58 -3.90
CA ASN A 221 -7.13 -3.51 -2.58
C ASN A 221 -5.87 -2.65 -2.56
N ILE A 222 -4.89 -2.98 -3.40
CA ILE A 222 -3.59 -2.29 -3.39
C ILE A 222 -3.70 -0.89 -4.00
N CYS A 223 -4.36 -0.73 -5.14
CA CYS A 223 -4.56 0.59 -5.77
C CYS A 223 -5.32 1.58 -4.88
N ARG A 224 -6.14 1.08 -3.94
CA ARG A 224 -6.82 1.93 -2.94
C ARG A 224 -5.90 2.32 -1.79
N SER A 225 -4.97 1.44 -1.43
CA SER A 225 -4.08 1.61 -0.27
C SER A 225 -2.76 2.31 -0.62
N PHE A 226 -2.36 2.31 -1.89
CA PHE A 226 -1.07 2.84 -2.34
C PHE A 226 -1.19 4.26 -2.91
N PHE A 227 -0.15 5.06 -2.64
CA PHE A 227 0.03 6.35 -3.30
C PHE A 227 0.25 6.17 -4.80
N GLU A 228 -0.26 7.12 -5.59
CA GLU A 228 -0.15 7.10 -7.07
C GLU A 228 1.29 6.88 -7.56
N LYS A 229 2.27 7.51 -6.88
CA LYS A 229 3.70 7.36 -7.18
C LYS A 229 4.23 5.92 -7.11
N HIS A 230 3.60 5.04 -6.34
CA HIS A 230 4.07 3.68 -6.11
C HIS A 230 3.27 2.62 -6.87
N LYS A 231 2.11 2.97 -7.47
CA LYS A 231 1.24 2.03 -8.18
C LYS A 231 1.94 1.37 -9.37
N LEU A 232 2.57 2.17 -10.24
CA LEU A 232 3.28 1.65 -11.42
C LEU A 232 4.47 0.77 -11.02
N MET A 233 5.24 1.18 -10.00
CA MET A 233 6.35 0.38 -9.47
C MET A 233 5.85 -0.98 -8.98
N PHE A 234 4.71 -1.00 -8.29
CA PHE A 234 4.12 -2.24 -7.80
C PHE A 234 3.60 -3.12 -8.94
N ALA A 235 2.90 -2.54 -9.93
CA ALA A 235 2.43 -3.28 -11.11
C ALA A 235 3.58 -3.94 -11.87
N PHE A 236 4.69 -3.21 -12.06
CA PHE A 236 5.89 -3.73 -12.69
C PHE A 236 6.56 -4.84 -11.87
N LEU A 237 6.67 -4.67 -10.55
CA LEU A 237 7.20 -5.71 -9.67
C LEU A 237 6.37 -6.98 -9.75
N LEU A 238 5.05 -6.84 -9.72
CA LEU A 238 4.13 -7.96 -9.78
C LEU A 238 4.29 -8.73 -11.09
N CYS A 239 4.27 -8.01 -12.21
CA CYS A 239 4.53 -8.57 -13.53
C CYS A 239 5.88 -9.29 -13.58
N SER A 240 6.95 -8.63 -13.10
CA SER A 240 8.30 -9.20 -13.09
C SER A 240 8.37 -10.48 -12.27
N ARG A 241 7.75 -10.53 -11.09
CA ARG A 241 7.75 -11.72 -10.22
C ARG A 241 6.96 -12.88 -10.81
N ILE A 242 5.85 -12.60 -11.47
CA ILE A 242 5.07 -13.58 -12.22
C ILE A 242 5.93 -14.19 -13.33
N LEU A 243 6.59 -13.35 -14.12
CA LEU A 243 7.43 -13.80 -15.24
C LEU A 243 8.71 -14.51 -14.77
N MET A 244 9.25 -14.16 -13.60
CA MET A 244 10.35 -14.89 -12.96
C MET A 244 9.94 -16.31 -12.57
N ASN A 245 8.71 -16.51 -12.08
CA ASN A 245 8.20 -17.85 -11.77
C ASN A 245 8.04 -18.70 -13.02
N ASP A 246 7.61 -18.08 -14.13
CA ASP A 246 7.49 -18.74 -15.43
C ASP A 246 8.86 -18.93 -16.12
N SER A 247 9.97 -18.56 -15.44
CA SER A 247 11.35 -18.62 -15.95
C SER A 247 11.59 -17.83 -17.25
N LYS A 248 10.73 -16.84 -17.53
CA LYS A 248 10.87 -15.94 -18.70
C LYS A 248 11.82 -14.78 -18.44
N ILE A 249 11.98 -14.38 -17.18
CA ILE A 249 12.90 -13.30 -16.76
C ILE A 249 13.89 -13.85 -15.75
N ASP A 250 15.17 -13.60 -15.99
CA ASP A 250 16.23 -13.90 -15.03
C ASP A 250 16.32 -12.79 -13.95
N MET A 251 16.54 -13.21 -12.70
CA MET A 251 16.79 -12.30 -11.58
C MET A 251 17.99 -11.38 -11.86
N VAL A 252 19.00 -11.87 -12.59
CA VAL A 252 20.15 -11.06 -13.02
C VAL A 252 19.72 -9.92 -13.94
N MET A 253 18.86 -10.20 -14.92
CA MET A 253 18.31 -9.16 -15.82
C MET A 253 17.52 -8.11 -15.03
N ALA A 254 16.69 -8.53 -14.07
CA ALA A 254 15.90 -7.62 -13.24
C ALA A 254 16.75 -6.76 -12.29
N ILE A 255 17.85 -7.29 -11.74
CA ILE A 255 18.81 -6.49 -10.96
C ILE A 255 19.49 -5.47 -11.88
N LEU A 256 19.79 -5.84 -13.13
CA LEU A 256 20.40 -4.95 -14.11
C LEU A 256 19.46 -3.79 -14.51
N VAL A 257 18.14 -4.02 -14.50
CA VAL A 257 17.12 -2.95 -14.60
C VAL A 257 17.21 -1.98 -13.42
N ILE A 258 17.85 -2.30 -12.30
CA ILE A 258 17.89 -1.43 -11.10
C ILE A 258 19.29 -0.84 -10.91
N ARG A 259 20.34 -1.65 -11.08
CA ARG A 259 21.76 -1.30 -10.94
C ARG A 259 22.59 -2.00 -12.01
N GLY A 260 23.16 -1.24 -12.93
CA GLY A 260 24.22 -1.71 -13.83
C GLY A 260 25.58 -1.54 -13.16
N ARG A 261 26.41 -2.59 -13.15
CA ARG A 261 27.85 -2.44 -12.90
C ARG A 261 28.59 -2.93 -14.14
N PRO A 262 29.32 -2.06 -14.85
CA PRO A 262 30.07 -2.48 -16.03
C PRO A 262 31.22 -3.39 -15.58
N GLN A 263 31.24 -4.62 -16.07
CA GLN A 263 32.36 -5.55 -15.83
C GLN A 263 33.53 -5.27 -16.78
N HIS A 264 33.28 -4.61 -17.92
CA HIS A 264 34.26 -4.27 -18.94
C HIS A 264 34.23 -2.76 -19.21
N GLN A 265 35.40 -2.16 -19.42
CA GLN A 265 35.55 -0.76 -19.79
C GLN A 265 35.97 -0.68 -21.25
N ALA A 266 35.09 -0.17 -22.11
CA ALA A 266 35.39 0.14 -23.50
C ALA A 266 35.30 1.66 -23.70
N PRO A 267 36.12 2.25 -24.61
CA PRO A 267 36.02 3.67 -24.93
C PRO A 267 34.65 3.98 -25.54
N ASN A 268 34.11 5.15 -25.22
CA ASN A 268 32.83 5.59 -25.76
C ASN A 268 32.97 5.81 -27.28
N PRO A 269 32.19 5.12 -28.12
CA PRO A 269 32.26 5.25 -29.58
C PRO A 269 31.75 6.61 -30.08
N ALA A 270 30.89 7.29 -29.32
CA ALA A 270 30.26 8.55 -29.74
C ALA A 270 30.20 9.59 -28.59
N PRO A 271 31.35 10.17 -28.18
CA PRO A 271 31.41 11.13 -27.07
C PRO A 271 30.66 12.45 -27.34
N ASN A 272 30.33 12.74 -28.61
CA ASN A 272 29.72 13.99 -29.03
C ASN A 272 28.24 14.14 -28.61
N TRP A 273 27.54 13.02 -28.40
CA TRP A 273 26.12 13.04 -28.04
C TRP A 273 25.75 12.01 -26.97
N LEU A 274 26.57 10.99 -26.74
CA LEU A 274 26.31 9.96 -25.74
C LEU A 274 27.11 10.22 -24.46
N SER A 275 26.41 10.31 -23.33
CA SER A 275 27.05 10.53 -22.03
C SER A 275 27.85 9.31 -21.57
N MET A 276 28.96 9.52 -20.85
CA MET A 276 29.76 8.42 -20.31
C MET A 276 28.95 7.51 -19.35
N ARG A 277 27.94 8.05 -18.66
CA ARG A 277 27.04 7.28 -17.79
C ARG A 277 26.16 6.32 -18.60
N THR A 278 25.53 6.83 -19.66
CA THR A 278 24.73 6.03 -20.59
C THR A 278 25.57 4.91 -21.23
N TRP A 279 26.83 5.20 -21.58
CA TRP A 279 27.74 4.19 -22.11
C TRP A 279 28.07 3.10 -21.10
N GLN A 280 28.35 3.47 -19.84
CA GLN A 280 28.59 2.52 -18.76
C GLN A 280 27.38 1.62 -18.50
N ASP A 281 26.17 2.17 -18.62
CA ASP A 281 24.94 1.37 -18.51
C ASP A 281 24.79 0.40 -19.69
N MET A 282 25.11 0.81 -20.92
CA MET A 282 25.13 -0.11 -22.07
C MET A 282 26.21 -1.19 -21.97
N LEU A 283 27.39 -0.88 -21.43
CA LEU A 283 28.42 -1.87 -21.12
C LEU A 283 28.01 -2.82 -19.98
N SER A 284 27.13 -2.37 -19.08
CA SER A 284 26.54 -3.28 -18.10
C SER A 284 25.56 -4.25 -18.75
N LEU A 285 24.83 -3.85 -19.80
CA LEU A 285 23.95 -4.74 -20.56
C LEU A 285 24.71 -5.85 -21.27
N SER A 286 25.91 -5.57 -21.79
CA SER A 286 26.71 -6.57 -22.51
C SER A 286 27.21 -7.73 -21.64
N THR A 287 27.02 -7.66 -20.32
CA THR A 287 27.25 -8.81 -19.41
C THR A 287 26.25 -9.94 -19.62
N LEU A 288 25.09 -9.64 -20.21
CA LEU A 288 24.08 -10.63 -20.53
C LEU A 288 24.43 -11.33 -21.87
N PRO A 289 24.29 -12.66 -21.96
CA PRO A 289 24.67 -13.42 -23.16
C PRO A 289 23.94 -12.93 -24.42
N THR A 290 22.68 -12.51 -24.29
CA THR A 290 21.86 -11.96 -25.39
C THR A 290 22.39 -10.63 -25.94
N PHE A 291 23.10 -9.84 -25.13
CA PHE A 291 23.55 -8.49 -25.48
C PHE A 291 25.08 -8.40 -25.68
N SER A 292 25.75 -9.53 -25.79
CA SER A 292 27.21 -9.59 -26.01
C SER A 292 27.67 -8.80 -27.23
N ASN A 293 26.88 -8.79 -28.31
CA ASN A 293 27.17 -8.07 -29.57
C ASN A 293 26.68 -6.61 -29.59
N LEU A 294 26.08 -6.11 -28.51
CA LEU A 294 25.45 -4.79 -28.47
C LEU A 294 26.47 -3.63 -28.65
N PRO A 295 27.66 -3.63 -28.02
CA PRO A 295 28.66 -2.58 -28.25
C PRO A 295 29.17 -2.51 -29.70
N GLU A 296 29.37 -3.66 -30.35
CA GLU A 296 29.83 -3.73 -31.74
C GLU A 296 28.75 -3.31 -32.74
N SER A 297 27.50 -3.70 -32.49
CA SER A 297 26.34 -3.29 -33.29
C SER A 297 26.05 -1.80 -33.16
N PHE A 298 26.30 -1.22 -31.97
CA PHE A 298 26.13 0.20 -31.72
C PHE A 298 27.05 1.05 -32.60
N SER A 299 28.31 0.66 -32.76
CA SER A 299 29.25 1.33 -33.68
C SER A 299 28.83 1.28 -35.14
N LYS A 300 28.07 0.24 -35.56
CA LYS A 300 27.58 0.10 -36.94
C LYS A 300 26.29 0.90 -37.22
N HIS A 301 25.44 1.08 -36.21
CA HIS A 301 24.10 1.70 -36.35
C HIS A 301 23.96 3.03 -35.59
N GLU A 302 25.04 3.81 -35.45
CA GLU A 302 25.07 5.06 -34.66
C GLU A 302 23.92 6.03 -35.02
N SER A 303 23.64 6.22 -36.32
CA SER A 303 22.61 7.15 -36.79
C SER A 303 21.19 6.76 -36.39
N ALA A 304 20.89 5.46 -36.32
CA ALA A 304 19.57 4.96 -35.94
C ALA A 304 19.35 5.07 -34.42
N PHE A 305 20.35 4.74 -33.61
CA PHE A 305 20.29 4.96 -32.16
C PHE A 305 20.21 6.46 -31.81
N LYS A 306 20.86 7.32 -32.60
CA LYS A 306 20.73 8.77 -32.47
C LYS A 306 19.31 9.24 -32.76
N SER A 307 18.66 8.71 -33.80
CA SER A 307 17.26 9.02 -34.11
C SER A 307 16.32 8.66 -32.95
N ILE A 308 16.54 7.51 -32.32
CA ILE A 308 15.78 7.04 -31.15
C ILE A 308 15.99 7.97 -29.94
N LEU A 309 17.21 8.45 -29.70
CA LEU A 309 17.47 9.37 -28.58
C LEU A 309 16.74 10.71 -28.74
N TYR A 310 16.69 11.25 -29.97
CA TYR A 310 16.11 12.57 -30.24
C TYR A 310 14.64 12.55 -30.64
N SER A 311 14.02 11.37 -30.84
CA SER A 311 12.61 11.30 -31.22
C SER A 311 11.67 11.62 -30.06
N SER A 312 10.60 12.36 -30.35
CA SER A 312 9.59 12.77 -29.37
C SER A 312 8.65 11.63 -28.93
N HIS A 313 8.55 10.55 -29.71
CA HIS A 313 7.56 9.46 -29.55
C HIS A 313 8.17 8.05 -29.52
N THR A 314 9.28 7.86 -28.82
CA THR A 314 10.10 6.62 -28.95
C THR A 314 9.63 5.36 -28.22
N CYS A 315 8.47 5.35 -27.54
CA CYS A 315 8.03 4.10 -26.87
C CYS A 315 7.54 3.03 -27.86
N ARG A 316 7.36 3.38 -29.14
CA ARG A 316 6.86 2.50 -30.20
C ARG A 316 7.74 2.48 -31.45
N GLU A 317 8.93 3.09 -31.39
CA GLU A 317 9.87 3.03 -32.51
C GLU A 317 10.62 1.70 -32.47
N PRO A 318 10.65 0.93 -33.57
CA PRO A 318 11.35 -0.35 -33.61
C PRO A 318 12.85 -0.14 -33.41
N LEU A 319 13.50 -1.05 -32.68
CA LEU A 319 14.94 -1.02 -32.52
C LEU A 319 15.62 -1.29 -33.87
N PRO A 320 16.81 -0.71 -34.13
CA PRO A 320 17.45 -0.84 -35.43
C PRO A 320 17.93 -2.28 -35.69
N GLY A 321 17.61 -2.83 -36.86
CA GLY A 321 18.17 -4.10 -37.36
C GLY A 321 17.54 -5.36 -36.76
N GLU A 322 18.36 -6.39 -36.49
CA GLU A 322 17.94 -7.71 -36.00
C GLU A 322 17.34 -7.70 -34.57
N TRP A 323 17.52 -6.58 -33.86
CA TRP A 323 17.15 -6.42 -32.46
C TRP A 323 15.64 -6.28 -32.24
N ASP A 324 14.87 -5.87 -33.25
CA ASP A 324 13.40 -5.80 -33.13
C ASP A 324 12.75 -7.20 -33.10
N SER A 325 13.36 -8.16 -33.82
CA SER A 325 12.91 -9.57 -33.86
C SER A 325 13.57 -10.47 -32.82
N ALA A 326 14.76 -10.11 -32.34
CA ALA A 326 15.57 -10.95 -31.45
C ALA A 326 15.35 -10.67 -29.95
N LEU A 327 14.75 -9.54 -29.60
CA LEU A 327 14.61 -9.10 -28.21
C LEU A 327 13.19 -9.29 -27.66
N ASP A 328 13.12 -9.78 -26.44
CA ASP A 328 11.87 -9.84 -25.67
C ASP A 328 11.41 -8.44 -25.22
N SER A 329 10.11 -8.30 -24.93
CA SER A 329 9.52 -7.04 -24.45
C SER A 329 10.24 -6.46 -23.21
N PHE A 330 10.74 -7.32 -22.32
CA PHE A 330 11.53 -6.92 -21.15
C PHE A 330 12.97 -6.48 -21.50
N GLN A 331 13.55 -7.09 -22.53
CA GLN A 331 14.89 -6.75 -23.03
C GLN A 331 14.86 -5.40 -23.77
N ASN A 332 13.78 -5.10 -24.49
CA ASN A 332 13.56 -3.78 -25.09
C ASN A 332 13.47 -2.67 -24.03
N LEU A 333 12.84 -2.97 -22.88
CA LEU A 333 12.77 -2.04 -21.75
C LEU A 333 14.16 -1.75 -21.16
N LEU A 334 15.05 -2.74 -21.11
CA LEU A 334 16.43 -2.59 -20.66
C LEU A 334 17.23 -1.65 -21.58
N VAL A 335 17.09 -1.80 -22.89
CA VAL A 335 17.70 -0.91 -23.89
C VAL A 335 17.16 0.52 -23.74
N LEU A 336 15.84 0.67 -23.59
CA LEU A 336 15.20 1.97 -23.36
C LEU A 336 15.68 2.64 -22.08
N ARG A 337 15.88 1.89 -20.99
CA ARG A 337 16.44 2.41 -19.73
C ARG A 337 17.82 3.03 -19.95
N CYS A 338 18.70 2.36 -20.69
CA CYS A 338 20.06 2.83 -20.91
C CYS A 338 20.09 4.08 -21.81
N LEU A 339 19.32 4.06 -22.91
CA LEU A 339 19.33 5.16 -23.87
C LEU A 339 18.52 6.37 -23.41
N ARG A 340 17.34 6.16 -22.79
CA ARG A 340 16.37 7.22 -22.54
C ARG A 340 15.52 6.99 -21.28
N ALA A 341 16.14 7.23 -20.13
CA ALA A 341 15.53 7.03 -18.82
C ALA A 341 14.28 7.89 -18.55
N ASP A 342 14.15 9.06 -19.17
CA ASP A 342 12.99 9.97 -19.05
C ASP A 342 11.68 9.37 -19.55
N ARG A 343 11.75 8.42 -20.49
CA ARG A 343 10.57 7.76 -21.08
C ARG A 343 10.40 6.32 -20.63
N LEU A 344 11.21 5.89 -19.66
CA LEU A 344 11.10 4.58 -19.02
C LEU A 344 9.73 4.37 -18.38
N THR A 345 9.13 5.40 -17.78
CA THR A 345 7.79 5.33 -17.17
C THR A 345 6.72 4.89 -18.17
N HIS A 346 6.77 5.41 -19.41
CA HIS A 346 5.84 5.01 -20.47
C HIS A 346 6.15 3.60 -21.00
N GLY A 347 7.44 3.26 -21.18
CA GLY A 347 7.83 1.90 -21.54
C GLY A 347 7.39 0.86 -20.50
N LEU A 348 7.46 1.20 -19.21
CA LEU A 348 6.96 0.36 -18.11
C LEU A 348 5.44 0.20 -18.16
N GLN A 349 4.70 1.27 -18.47
CA GLN A 349 3.25 1.19 -18.67
C GLN A 349 2.93 0.27 -19.85
N ASP A 350 3.53 0.47 -21.02
CA ASP A 350 3.28 -0.38 -22.18
C ASP A 350 3.66 -1.85 -21.92
N PHE A 351 4.76 -2.09 -21.19
CA PHE A 351 5.16 -3.43 -20.78
C PHE A 351 4.11 -4.10 -19.88
N VAL A 352 3.66 -3.41 -18.81
CA VAL A 352 2.62 -3.92 -17.92
C VAL A 352 1.30 -4.14 -18.67
N ALA A 353 0.94 -3.24 -19.58
CA ALA A 353 -0.27 -3.35 -20.39
C ALA A 353 -0.25 -4.62 -21.26
N SER A 354 0.91 -4.92 -21.85
CA SER A 354 1.08 -6.09 -22.73
C SER A 354 0.99 -7.42 -21.97
N GLN A 355 1.47 -7.47 -20.72
CA GLN A 355 1.59 -8.72 -19.94
C GLN A 355 0.40 -8.99 -19.02
N LEU A 356 -0.10 -7.96 -18.32
CA LEU A 356 -1.20 -8.07 -17.35
C LEU A 356 -2.51 -7.48 -17.89
N GLY A 357 -2.45 -6.60 -18.89
CA GLY A 357 -3.61 -5.92 -19.48
C GLY A 357 -3.70 -4.43 -19.13
N GLN A 358 -4.42 -3.69 -19.97
CA GLN A 358 -4.58 -2.23 -19.86
C GLN A 358 -5.23 -1.79 -18.52
N ASN A 359 -6.10 -2.65 -17.96
CA ASN A 359 -6.85 -2.38 -16.72
C ASN A 359 -5.96 -2.19 -15.48
N PHE A 360 -4.69 -2.59 -15.56
CA PHE A 360 -3.71 -2.40 -14.48
C PHE A 360 -3.08 -0.99 -14.48
N ILE A 361 -3.28 -0.18 -15.52
CA ILE A 361 -2.65 1.14 -15.66
C ILE A 361 -3.68 2.26 -15.58
N GLU A 362 -4.92 1.98 -16.00
CA GLU A 362 -5.97 2.98 -15.96
C GLU A 362 -6.26 3.43 -14.53
N PRO A 363 -6.34 4.76 -14.28
CA PRO A 363 -6.63 5.29 -12.97
C PRO A 363 -8.03 4.85 -12.56
N GLN A 364 -8.08 3.95 -11.59
CA GLN A 364 -9.35 3.47 -11.08
C GLN A 364 -9.96 4.53 -10.18
N VAL A 365 -11.14 5.00 -10.59
CA VAL A 365 -11.92 5.91 -9.77
C VAL A 365 -12.29 5.14 -8.50
N PRO A 366 -11.98 5.65 -7.29
CA PRO A 366 -12.39 5.00 -6.06
C PRO A 366 -13.92 5.14 -5.90
N THR A 367 -14.65 4.26 -6.58
CA THR A 367 -16.12 4.16 -6.58
C THR A 367 -16.69 3.86 -5.20
N HIS A 368 -15.87 3.35 -4.27
CA HIS A 368 -16.34 2.87 -2.98
C HIS A 368 -16.68 3.97 -1.97
N ILE A 369 -16.20 5.20 -2.16
CA ILE A 369 -16.48 6.33 -1.26
C ILE A 369 -17.95 6.79 -1.43
N GLU A 370 -18.46 6.75 -2.67
CA GLU A 370 -19.86 7.08 -2.96
C GLU A 370 -20.82 5.94 -2.56
N VAL A 371 -20.38 4.68 -2.63
CA VAL A 371 -21.21 3.51 -2.28
C VAL A 371 -21.47 3.40 -0.78
N MET A 372 -20.58 3.92 0.07
CA MET A 372 -20.75 3.81 1.54
C MET A 372 -21.76 4.78 2.15
N LYS A 373 -22.43 5.64 1.36
CA LYS A 373 -23.52 6.54 1.79
C LYS A 373 -23.34 6.99 3.25
N PHE A 374 -22.27 7.75 3.52
CA PHE A 374 -21.92 8.24 4.87
C PHE A 374 -23.19 8.64 5.61
N SER A 375 -23.58 7.84 6.60
CA SER A 375 -24.88 8.00 7.23
C SER A 375 -24.93 9.34 7.97
N LYS A 376 -26.15 9.86 8.20
CA LYS A 376 -26.40 11.01 9.09
C LYS A 376 -25.91 10.81 10.55
N LYS A 377 -25.30 9.67 10.89
CA LYS A 377 -24.84 9.27 12.23
C LYS A 377 -23.32 9.09 12.31
N MET A 378 -22.54 9.97 11.68
CA MET A 378 -21.08 10.01 11.83
C MET A 378 -20.67 11.07 12.85
N SER A 379 -19.98 10.66 13.90
CA SER A 379 -19.34 11.54 14.89
C SER A 379 -17.87 11.70 14.53
N THR A 380 -17.37 12.94 14.51
CA THR A 380 -15.99 13.24 14.14
C THR A 380 -15.28 13.95 15.29
N ILE A 381 -14.01 13.59 15.55
CA ILE A 381 -13.13 14.29 16.49
C ILE A 381 -11.74 14.44 15.87
N SER A 382 -11.17 15.63 15.98
CA SER A 382 -9.80 15.89 15.56
C SER A 382 -8.85 15.61 16.72
N LEU A 383 -7.96 14.64 16.53
CA LEU A 383 -6.99 14.27 17.55
C LEU A 383 -5.87 15.31 17.60
N GLY A 384 -5.68 15.84 18.81
CA GLY A 384 -4.59 16.74 19.17
C GLY A 384 -4.15 16.46 20.61
N GLN A 385 -3.35 17.35 21.18
CA GLN A 385 -2.86 17.18 22.54
C GLN A 385 -4.04 17.14 23.54
N GLY A 386 -4.14 16.04 24.31
CA GLY A 386 -5.15 15.87 25.34
C GLY A 386 -6.53 15.32 24.91
N GLN A 387 -6.74 15.00 23.62
CA GLN A 387 -8.05 14.54 23.12
C GLN A 387 -8.30 13.02 23.25
N GLY A 388 -7.32 12.24 23.72
CA GLY A 388 -7.40 10.78 23.83
C GLY A 388 -8.60 10.26 24.65
N PRO A 389 -8.85 10.75 25.88
CA PRO A 389 -9.96 10.28 26.70
C PRO A 389 -11.35 10.56 26.08
N SER A 390 -11.53 11.73 25.45
CA SER A 390 -12.76 12.05 24.73
C SER A 390 -12.98 11.13 23.53
N ALA A 391 -11.91 10.78 22.81
CA ALA A 391 -11.97 9.85 21.70
C ALA A 391 -12.35 8.43 22.16
N GLU A 392 -11.80 7.96 23.28
CA GLU A 392 -12.15 6.68 23.89
C GLU A 392 -13.63 6.61 24.32
N ALA A 393 -14.13 7.63 25.01
CA ALA A 393 -15.55 7.72 25.39
C ALA A 393 -16.48 7.74 24.17
N MET A 394 -16.10 8.46 23.11
CA MET A 394 -16.82 8.47 21.85
C MET A 394 -16.85 7.09 21.19
N MET A 395 -15.73 6.36 21.22
CA MET A 395 -15.62 5.02 20.65
C MET A 395 -16.53 4.03 21.39
N HIS A 396 -16.49 4.00 22.71
CA HIS A 396 -17.36 3.12 23.51
C HIS A 396 -18.85 3.40 23.27
N SER A 397 -19.25 4.68 23.28
CA SER A 397 -20.66 5.03 23.02
C SER A 397 -21.09 4.62 21.60
N ALA A 398 -20.20 4.73 20.63
CA ALA A 398 -20.48 4.32 19.25
C ALA A 398 -20.54 2.80 19.08
N MET A 399 -19.76 2.03 19.84
CA MET A 399 -19.81 0.55 19.85
C MET A 399 -21.16 0.03 20.34
N GLU A 400 -21.73 0.67 21.38
CA GLU A 400 -23.05 0.33 21.92
C GLU A 400 -24.18 0.76 20.98
N LYS A 401 -24.08 1.96 20.39
CA LYS A 401 -25.15 2.57 19.59
C LYS A 401 -25.11 2.22 18.09
N GLY A 402 -24.03 1.60 17.62
CA GLY A 402 -23.82 1.33 16.19
C GLY A 402 -23.58 2.59 15.36
N GLN A 403 -22.80 3.54 15.89
CA GLN A 403 -22.48 4.79 15.20
C GLN A 403 -21.12 4.73 14.50
N TRP A 404 -20.92 5.63 13.55
CA TRP A 404 -19.65 5.72 12.83
C TRP A 404 -18.81 6.81 13.48
N VAL A 405 -17.53 6.51 13.74
CA VAL A 405 -16.61 7.44 14.39
C VAL A 405 -15.46 7.74 13.45
N PHE A 406 -15.13 9.02 13.28
CA PHE A 406 -13.99 9.46 12.48
C PHE A 406 -12.99 10.23 13.33
N PHE A 407 -11.79 9.68 13.49
CA PHE A 407 -10.68 10.35 14.15
C PHE A 407 -9.78 11.01 13.11
N GLN A 408 -9.74 12.33 13.10
CA GLN A 408 -8.88 13.09 12.21
C GLN A 408 -7.50 13.32 12.85
N ASN A 409 -6.49 13.52 12.02
CA ASN A 409 -5.14 13.92 12.44
C ASN A 409 -4.46 13.00 13.45
N CYS A 410 -4.65 11.68 13.33
CA CYS A 410 -4.10 10.70 14.29
C CYS A 410 -2.57 10.82 14.48
N HIS A 411 -1.83 11.18 13.42
CA HIS A 411 -0.38 11.45 13.46
C HIS A 411 0.05 12.55 14.47
N LEU A 412 -0.86 13.44 14.89
CA LEU A 412 -0.58 14.49 15.87
C LEU A 412 -0.68 14.00 17.32
N ALA A 413 -1.20 12.79 17.56
CA ALA A 413 -1.36 12.22 18.89
C ALA A 413 -0.55 10.90 19.09
N PRO A 414 0.78 10.89 18.87
CA PRO A 414 1.58 9.67 18.92
C PRO A 414 1.61 9.03 20.31
N SER A 415 1.42 9.80 21.39
CA SER A 415 1.38 9.28 22.76
C SER A 415 0.15 8.42 23.07
N TRP A 416 -0.96 8.66 22.37
CA TRP A 416 -2.21 7.91 22.57
C TRP A 416 -2.37 6.71 21.63
N MET A 417 -1.53 6.61 20.59
CA MET A 417 -1.58 5.51 19.62
C MET A 417 -1.47 4.10 20.24
N PRO A 418 -0.61 3.83 21.23
CA PRO A 418 -0.58 2.52 21.89
C PRO A 418 -1.87 2.19 22.67
N SER A 419 -2.54 3.21 23.22
CA SER A 419 -3.83 3.03 23.88
C SER A 419 -4.93 2.73 22.86
N LEU A 420 -4.95 3.43 21.73
CA LEU A 420 -5.86 3.16 20.62
C LEU A 420 -5.71 1.74 20.08
N GLU A 421 -4.46 1.25 19.94
CA GLU A 421 -4.18 -0.14 19.56
C GLU A 421 -4.81 -1.14 20.53
N ARG A 422 -4.59 -0.99 21.83
CA ARG A 422 -5.20 -1.86 22.85
C ARG A 422 -6.73 -1.82 22.82
N LEU A 423 -7.30 -0.65 22.61
CA LEU A 423 -8.76 -0.47 22.53
C LEU A 423 -9.35 -1.23 21.34
N ILE A 424 -8.67 -1.24 20.20
CA ILE A 424 -9.11 -1.95 19.00
C ILE A 424 -8.90 -3.46 19.12
N GLU A 425 -7.81 -3.90 19.74
CA GLU A 425 -7.52 -5.34 19.92
C GLU A 425 -8.48 -6.01 20.90
N ASN A 426 -8.98 -5.27 21.89
CA ASN A 426 -9.93 -5.79 22.89
C ASN A 426 -11.41 -5.69 22.44
N ILE A 427 -11.68 -5.34 21.18
CA ILE A 427 -13.04 -5.30 20.64
C ILE A 427 -13.56 -6.73 20.52
N ASP A 428 -14.60 -7.04 21.29
CA ASP A 428 -15.32 -8.31 21.23
C ASP A 428 -16.37 -8.27 20.10
N PRO A 429 -16.19 -9.03 18.99
CA PRO A 429 -17.09 -8.98 17.84
C PRO A 429 -18.54 -9.36 18.17
N ASP A 430 -18.76 -10.15 19.24
CA ASP A 430 -20.09 -10.61 19.65
C ASP A 430 -20.85 -9.56 20.46
N LYS A 431 -20.14 -8.62 21.10
CA LYS A 431 -20.75 -7.54 21.91
C LYS A 431 -20.94 -6.24 21.16
N VAL A 432 -20.16 -6.01 20.11
CA VAL A 432 -20.19 -4.75 19.36
C VAL A 432 -21.35 -4.73 18.36
N HIS A 433 -22.00 -3.57 18.23
CA HIS A 433 -23.08 -3.40 17.28
C HIS A 433 -22.59 -3.58 15.83
N ARG A 434 -23.34 -4.33 15.01
CA ARG A 434 -22.94 -4.71 13.63
C ARG A 434 -22.67 -3.53 12.70
N ASP A 435 -23.32 -2.39 12.95
CA ASP A 435 -23.17 -1.15 12.17
C ASP A 435 -22.03 -0.23 12.64
N PHE A 436 -21.35 -0.55 13.74
CA PHE A 436 -20.22 0.24 14.23
C PHE A 436 -19.09 0.27 13.20
N ARG A 437 -18.57 1.46 12.90
CA ARG A 437 -17.41 1.65 12.00
C ARG A 437 -16.48 2.71 12.57
N LEU A 438 -15.18 2.40 12.59
CA LEU A 438 -14.13 3.32 13.00
C LEU A 438 -13.29 3.73 11.79
N TRP A 439 -13.15 5.04 11.60
CA TRP A 439 -12.33 5.64 10.55
C TRP A 439 -11.19 6.44 11.18
N LEU A 440 -9.97 6.25 10.66
CA LEU A 440 -8.78 6.94 11.13
C LEU A 440 -8.17 7.74 9.96
N GLY A 441 -8.12 9.06 10.11
CA GLY A 441 -7.45 9.98 9.20
C GLY A 441 -6.05 10.32 9.71
N SER A 442 -5.03 10.05 8.90
CA SER A 442 -3.63 10.35 9.26
C SER A 442 -2.77 10.59 8.04
N LEU A 443 -1.75 11.45 8.19
CA LEU A 443 -0.60 11.43 7.29
C LEU A 443 0.28 10.21 7.59
N PRO A 444 1.09 9.73 6.63
CA PRO A 444 2.04 8.65 6.85
C PRO A 444 2.99 8.97 8.01
N ASN A 445 3.05 8.08 9.00
CA ASN A 445 3.91 8.24 10.17
C ASN A 445 4.37 6.87 10.68
N ASN A 446 5.67 6.72 10.94
CA ASN A 446 6.29 5.49 11.43
C ASN A 446 5.83 5.12 12.86
N LYS A 447 5.26 6.06 13.61
CA LYS A 447 4.74 5.83 14.97
C LYS A 447 3.30 5.33 14.99
N PHE A 448 2.66 5.20 13.83
CA PHE A 448 1.30 4.68 13.76
C PHE A 448 1.31 3.16 14.04
N PRO A 449 0.37 2.62 14.83
CA PRO A 449 0.41 1.21 15.24
C PRO A 449 0.32 0.26 14.05
N VAL A 450 1.27 -0.68 13.98
CA VAL A 450 1.39 -1.63 12.88
C VAL A 450 0.21 -2.61 12.86
N SER A 451 -0.30 -3.03 14.01
CA SER A 451 -1.47 -3.93 14.14
C SER A 451 -2.72 -3.35 13.50
N ILE A 452 -3.03 -2.08 13.78
CA ILE A 452 -4.16 -1.35 13.21
C ILE A 452 -4.01 -1.26 11.69
N LEU A 453 -2.79 -0.95 11.22
CA LEU A 453 -2.52 -0.95 9.79
C LEU A 453 -2.73 -2.35 9.22
N GLN A 454 -2.10 -3.40 9.76
CA GLN A 454 -2.19 -4.76 9.21
C GLN A 454 -3.63 -5.26 9.07
N ASN A 455 -4.47 -5.04 10.08
CA ASN A 455 -5.85 -5.55 10.12
C ASN A 455 -6.90 -4.57 9.58
N GLY A 456 -6.55 -3.30 9.41
CA GLY A 456 -7.46 -2.27 8.89
C GLY A 456 -7.57 -2.25 7.36
N SER A 457 -8.68 -1.70 6.88
CA SER A 457 -8.84 -1.31 5.46
C SER A 457 -8.26 0.08 5.25
N LYS A 458 -7.37 0.23 4.25
CA LYS A 458 -6.68 1.50 3.98
C LYS A 458 -7.22 2.15 2.73
N MET A 459 -7.19 3.48 2.74
CA MET A 459 -7.53 4.29 1.59
C MET A 459 -6.62 5.51 1.54
N THR A 460 -5.90 5.67 0.45
CA THR A 460 -5.10 6.86 0.20
C THR A 460 -5.88 7.83 -0.67
N ILE A 461 -6.12 9.02 -0.14
CA ILE A 461 -6.67 10.14 -0.89
C ILE A 461 -5.48 10.93 -1.43
N VAL A 462 -5.41 11.09 -2.75
CA VAL A 462 -4.36 11.87 -3.41
C VAL A 462 -5.06 12.97 -4.22
N PRO A 463 -4.59 14.22 -4.18
CA PRO A 463 -5.13 15.26 -5.04
C PRO A 463 -4.96 14.85 -6.51
N PRO A 464 -5.96 15.14 -7.37
CA PRO A 464 -5.89 14.76 -8.77
C PRO A 464 -4.69 15.44 -9.44
N ARG A 465 -3.99 14.71 -10.31
CA ARG A 465 -2.87 15.26 -11.08
C ARG A 465 -3.39 15.82 -12.40
N GLY A 466 -2.92 17.02 -12.77
CA GLY A 466 -3.22 17.66 -14.04
C GLY A 466 -4.06 18.92 -13.92
N ILE A 467 -3.77 19.88 -14.80
CA ILE A 467 -4.34 21.24 -14.76
C ILE A 467 -5.86 21.20 -14.81
N LYS A 468 -6.43 20.39 -15.72
CA LYS A 468 -7.88 20.27 -15.90
C LYS A 468 -8.59 19.79 -14.64
N ALA A 469 -8.07 18.74 -13.99
CA ALA A 469 -8.71 18.16 -12.82
C ALA A 469 -8.59 19.06 -11.58
N ASN A 470 -7.45 19.74 -11.41
CA ASN A 470 -7.27 20.75 -10.37
C ASN A 470 -8.20 21.96 -10.60
N LEU A 471 -8.29 22.45 -11.84
CA LEU A 471 -9.18 23.55 -12.18
C LEU A 471 -10.65 23.18 -11.91
N LEU A 472 -11.09 21.99 -12.31
CA LEU A 472 -12.45 21.50 -12.03
C LEU A 472 -12.73 21.40 -10.53
N ARG A 473 -11.77 20.90 -9.74
CA ARG A 473 -11.89 20.81 -8.28
C ARG A 473 -12.03 22.20 -7.65
N THR A 474 -11.16 23.13 -8.04
CA THR A 474 -11.21 24.51 -7.56
C THR A 474 -12.51 25.20 -7.99
N TYR A 475 -12.94 25.01 -9.23
CA TYR A 475 -14.21 25.56 -9.72
C TYR A 475 -15.39 25.01 -8.92
N ALA A 476 -15.43 23.70 -8.64
CA ALA A 476 -16.47 23.08 -7.82
C ALA A 476 -16.49 23.55 -6.37
N SER A 477 -15.36 24.04 -5.84
CA SER A 477 -15.29 24.61 -4.49
C SER A 477 -15.81 26.05 -4.38
N LEU A 478 -16.03 26.72 -5.53
CA LEU A 478 -16.61 28.06 -5.56
C LEU A 478 -18.13 27.96 -5.50
N THR A 479 -18.75 28.56 -4.49
CA THR A 479 -20.22 28.61 -4.38
C THR A 479 -20.81 29.63 -5.36
N ASP A 480 -21.97 29.31 -5.92
CA ASP A 480 -22.69 30.19 -6.87
C ASP A 480 -23.01 31.57 -6.27
N ASP A 481 -23.29 31.64 -4.96
CA ASP A 481 -23.49 32.90 -4.23
C ASP A 481 -22.24 33.81 -4.27
N PHE A 482 -21.04 33.22 -4.26
CA PHE A 482 -19.78 33.95 -4.36
C PHE A 482 -19.48 34.40 -5.81
N ILE A 483 -20.07 33.73 -6.81
CA ILE A 483 -19.98 34.10 -8.23
C ILE A 483 -20.95 35.24 -8.54
N ILE A 484 -22.11 35.27 -7.90
CA ILE A 484 -23.19 36.25 -8.15
C ILE A 484 -23.01 37.55 -7.36
N SER A 485 -22.37 37.50 -6.18
CA SER A 485 -22.27 38.64 -5.26
C SER A 485 -21.36 39.80 -5.68
N CYS A 486 -20.60 39.69 -6.76
CA CYS A 486 -19.64 40.72 -7.16
C CYS A 486 -20.15 41.58 -8.33
N THR A 487 -20.10 42.90 -8.16
CA THR A 487 -20.64 43.90 -9.10
C THR A 487 -19.75 44.15 -10.33
N LYS A 488 -18.48 43.73 -10.32
CA LYS A 488 -17.50 43.88 -11.43
C LYS A 488 -17.11 42.53 -12.06
N VAL A 489 -18.14 41.81 -12.51
CA VAL A 489 -18.10 40.44 -13.07
C VAL A 489 -16.99 40.18 -14.14
N PRO A 490 -16.64 41.09 -15.06
CA PRO A 490 -15.72 40.76 -16.16
C PRO A 490 -14.26 40.56 -15.75
N VAL A 491 -13.72 41.46 -14.91
CA VAL A 491 -12.30 41.45 -14.55
C VAL A 491 -12.00 40.40 -13.48
N GLU A 492 -12.98 40.15 -12.63
CA GLU A 492 -12.87 39.17 -11.56
C GLU A 492 -12.83 37.73 -12.10
N LYS A 493 -13.61 37.39 -13.13
CA LYS A 493 -13.54 36.06 -13.77
C LYS A 493 -12.14 35.76 -14.32
N ASN A 494 -11.50 36.76 -14.94
CA ASN A 494 -10.16 36.62 -15.52
C ASN A 494 -9.07 36.52 -14.43
N LEU A 495 -9.14 37.33 -13.35
CA LEU A 495 -8.20 37.22 -12.23
C LEU A 495 -8.42 35.95 -11.38
N ARG A 496 -9.65 35.44 -11.29
CA ARG A 496 -9.95 34.16 -10.63
C ARG A 496 -9.39 32.98 -11.43
N LEU A 497 -9.55 32.98 -12.75
CA LEU A 497 -8.94 31.99 -13.65
C LEU A 497 -7.41 32.00 -13.55
N SER A 498 -6.77 33.18 -13.55
CA SER A 498 -5.32 33.27 -13.37
C SER A 498 -4.86 32.79 -11.99
N SER A 499 -5.58 33.14 -10.91
CA SER A 499 -5.27 32.67 -9.56
C SER A 499 -5.44 31.15 -9.44
N CYS A 500 -6.48 30.56 -10.04
CA CYS A 500 -6.67 29.10 -10.10
C CYS A 500 -5.57 28.38 -10.90
N LEU A 501 -5.04 29.01 -11.95
CA LEU A 501 -3.91 28.50 -12.74
C LEU A 501 -2.57 28.60 -11.97
N CYS A 502 -2.41 29.59 -11.08
CA CYS A 502 -1.19 29.77 -10.28
C CYS A 502 -1.03 28.75 -9.15
N VAL A 503 -2.13 28.17 -8.65
CA VAL A 503 -2.12 27.05 -7.68
C VAL A 503 -1.34 25.83 -8.19
N PHE A 504 -1.05 25.76 -9.49
CA PHE A 504 -0.35 24.63 -10.10
C PHE A 504 1.15 24.54 -9.79
N SER A 505 1.81 25.66 -9.51
CA SER A 505 3.29 25.70 -9.49
C SER A 505 3.91 25.57 -8.11
N LEU A 506 3.14 25.71 -7.03
CA LEU A 506 3.63 25.77 -5.66
C LEU A 506 2.68 24.99 -4.74
N GLU A 507 3.18 24.47 -3.62
CA GLU A 507 2.43 23.75 -2.57
C GLU A 507 1.42 24.69 -1.87
N PHE A 508 0.46 25.22 -2.63
CA PHE A 508 -0.53 26.17 -2.18
C PHE A 508 -1.71 25.40 -1.59
N THR A 509 -2.10 25.74 -0.36
CA THR A 509 -3.23 25.06 0.29
C THR A 509 -4.56 25.64 -0.18
N ASP A 510 -5.65 24.87 -0.07
CA ASP A 510 -7.00 25.37 -0.37
C ASP A 510 -7.37 26.56 0.55
N GLY A 511 -6.80 26.61 1.76
CA GLY A 511 -6.93 27.74 2.68
C GLY A 511 -6.28 29.01 2.15
N ASP A 512 -5.05 28.92 1.62
CA ASP A 512 -4.36 30.05 1.01
C ASP A 512 -5.13 30.59 -0.19
N LEU A 513 -5.71 29.69 -0.99
CA LEU A 513 -6.56 30.05 -2.13
C LEU A 513 -7.82 30.81 -1.69
N HIS A 514 -8.50 30.34 -0.65
CA HIS A 514 -9.66 31.04 -0.10
C HIS A 514 -9.31 32.42 0.45
N ILE A 515 -8.15 32.57 1.09
CA ILE A 515 -7.67 33.87 1.59
C ILE A 515 -7.37 34.80 0.41
N CYS A 516 -6.64 34.32 -0.60
CA CYS A 516 -6.35 35.11 -1.80
C CYS A 516 -7.63 35.56 -2.53
N ILE A 517 -8.61 34.68 -2.67
CA ILE A 517 -9.89 35.01 -3.30
C ILE A 517 -10.68 36.03 -2.45
N SER A 518 -10.69 35.87 -1.14
CA SER A 518 -11.37 36.80 -0.23
C SER A 518 -10.71 38.19 -0.23
N GLN A 519 -9.38 38.23 -0.22
CA GLN A 519 -8.62 39.48 -0.35
C GLN A 519 -8.86 40.15 -1.69
N LEU A 520 -8.83 39.38 -2.79
CA LEU A 520 -9.14 39.89 -4.12
C LEU A 520 -10.51 40.55 -4.18
N LYS A 521 -11.52 39.91 -3.57
CA LYS A 521 -12.88 40.46 -3.49
C LYS A 521 -12.90 41.79 -2.73
N MET A 522 -12.26 41.86 -1.56
CA MET A 522 -12.15 43.12 -0.80
C MET A 522 -11.54 44.24 -1.66
N PHE A 523 -10.47 43.96 -2.39
CA PHE A 523 -9.83 44.93 -3.28
C PHE A 523 -10.72 45.34 -4.48
N LEU A 524 -11.47 44.42 -5.06
CA LEU A 524 -12.35 44.72 -6.19
C LEU A 524 -13.57 45.54 -5.79
N ASP A 525 -14.07 45.36 -4.56
CA ASP A 525 -15.17 46.14 -4.00
C ASP A 525 -14.71 47.55 -3.60
N GLU A 526 -13.50 47.70 -3.04
CA GLU A 526 -12.97 48.98 -2.56
C GLU A 526 -12.47 49.92 -3.69
N TYR A 527 -11.85 49.38 -4.75
CA TYR A 527 -11.20 50.20 -5.79
C TYR A 527 -12.02 50.31 -7.09
N GLN A 528 -12.37 51.52 -7.53
CA GLN A 528 -13.09 51.76 -8.80
C GLN A 528 -12.27 51.39 -10.05
N ASN A 529 -10.94 51.56 -10.04
CA ASN A 529 -10.02 51.18 -11.12
C ASN A 529 -8.97 50.20 -10.58
N ILE A 530 -8.76 49.10 -11.29
CA ILE A 530 -7.82 48.03 -10.88
C ILE A 530 -6.41 48.43 -11.34
N PRO A 531 -5.46 48.68 -10.42
CA PRO A 531 -4.10 49.01 -10.79
C PRO A 531 -3.36 47.73 -11.21
N TYR A 532 -3.30 47.44 -12.52
CA TYR A 532 -2.51 46.32 -13.06
C TYR A 532 -0.98 46.46 -12.87
N LYS A 533 -0.53 47.66 -12.47
CA LYS A 533 0.80 47.90 -11.92
C LYS A 533 0.60 48.53 -10.54
N ALA A 534 0.84 47.77 -9.48
CA ALA A 534 1.19 48.39 -8.21
C ALA A 534 2.44 49.24 -8.49
N LYS A 535 2.31 50.57 -8.42
CA LYS A 535 3.48 51.45 -8.47
C LYS A 535 4.37 51.07 -7.27
N PRO A 536 5.70 50.99 -7.44
CA PRO A 536 6.62 50.56 -6.40
C PRO A 536 6.70 51.48 -5.18
N ASP A 537 6.00 52.63 -5.17
CA ASP A 537 6.21 53.69 -4.18
C ASP A 537 5.05 53.92 -3.19
N ASN A 538 3.96 53.14 -3.23
CA ASN A 538 2.90 53.24 -2.22
C ASN A 538 2.81 51.98 -1.38
N TYR A 539 3.39 52.07 -0.18
CA TYR A 539 3.05 51.37 1.05
C TYR A 539 1.76 50.54 0.98
N TYR A 540 1.89 49.26 0.68
CA TYR A 540 1.16 48.16 1.33
C TYR A 540 2.03 46.91 1.19
N SER A 541 2.99 46.84 2.09
CA SER A 541 3.84 45.70 2.44
C SER A 541 3.05 44.51 3.03
N ASP A 542 1.79 44.31 2.62
CA ASP A 542 0.90 43.29 3.20
C ASP A 542 0.56 42.18 2.21
N TYR A 543 1.48 41.86 1.29
CA TYR A 543 1.64 40.47 0.83
C TYR A 543 2.40 39.65 1.88
N SER A 544 1.95 39.71 3.14
CA SER A 544 2.61 39.07 4.29
C SER A 544 2.66 37.55 4.15
N LEU A 545 1.76 36.93 3.37
CA LEU A 545 1.77 35.49 3.10
C LEU A 545 2.77 35.05 2.01
N MET A 546 2.94 35.81 0.92
CA MET A 546 3.83 35.43 -0.19
C MET A 546 5.32 35.58 0.18
N HIS A 547 5.68 36.63 0.92
CA HIS A 547 7.07 36.82 1.37
C HIS A 547 7.48 35.87 2.51
N THR A 548 6.52 35.34 3.27
CA THR A 548 6.80 34.39 4.36
C THR A 548 7.01 32.96 3.85
N LEU A 549 6.44 32.61 2.70
CA LEU A 549 6.45 31.23 2.18
C LEU A 549 7.40 30.99 1.00
N PHE A 550 7.78 32.02 0.24
CA PHE A 550 8.52 31.83 -1.02
C PHE A 550 9.79 32.69 -1.14
N SER A 551 10.82 32.10 -1.76
CA SER A 551 12.03 32.82 -2.13
C SER A 551 11.72 33.95 -3.13
N PRO A 552 12.48 35.06 -3.12
CA PRO A 552 12.26 36.19 -4.03
C PRO A 552 12.36 35.81 -5.52
N LEU A 553 13.01 34.69 -5.85
CA LEU A 553 13.07 34.14 -7.20
C LEU A 553 11.73 33.50 -7.62
N HIS A 554 11.08 32.77 -6.71
CA HIS A 554 9.78 32.15 -6.97
C HIS A 554 8.70 33.21 -7.19
N ILE A 555 8.72 34.31 -6.42
CA ILE A 555 7.77 35.41 -6.57
C ILE A 555 7.85 36.02 -7.98
N LYS A 556 9.06 36.30 -8.49
CA LYS A 556 9.26 36.82 -9.85
C LYS A 556 8.74 35.88 -10.94
N ILE A 557 8.96 34.57 -10.77
CA ILE A 557 8.47 33.56 -11.72
C ILE A 557 6.94 33.53 -11.72
N ILE A 558 6.31 33.60 -10.55
CA ILE A 558 4.84 33.67 -10.44
C ILE A 558 4.31 34.92 -11.13
N GLU A 559 4.92 36.09 -10.88
CA GLU A 559 4.52 37.35 -11.51
C GLU A 559 4.60 37.27 -13.04
N GLU A 560 5.66 36.68 -13.58
CA GLU A 560 5.85 36.49 -15.02
C GLU A 560 4.81 35.52 -15.62
N ILE A 561 4.51 34.43 -14.91
CA ILE A 561 3.47 33.46 -15.30
C ILE A 561 2.08 34.10 -15.28
N VAL A 562 1.72 34.82 -14.21
CA VAL A 562 0.44 35.54 -14.08
C VAL A 562 0.28 36.52 -15.24
N LYS A 563 1.32 37.32 -15.51
CA LYS A 563 1.30 38.29 -16.60
C LYS A 563 1.11 37.62 -17.96
N GLY A 564 1.84 36.54 -18.22
CA GLY A 564 1.72 35.76 -19.45
C GLY A 564 0.35 35.06 -19.61
N ILE A 565 -0.31 34.70 -18.51
CA ILE A 565 -1.68 34.17 -18.52
C ILE A 565 -2.68 35.29 -18.85
N VAL A 566 -2.58 36.44 -18.18
CA VAL A 566 -3.48 37.59 -18.41
C VAL A 566 -3.40 38.07 -19.86
N GLU A 567 -2.21 38.08 -20.46
CA GLU A 567 -2.02 38.45 -21.87
C GLU A 567 -2.61 37.43 -22.86
N LYS A 568 -2.77 36.17 -22.46
CA LYS A 568 -3.28 35.08 -23.31
C LYS A 568 -4.77 34.77 -23.10
N ILE A 569 -5.41 35.35 -22.08
CA ILE A 569 -6.85 35.19 -21.86
C ILE A 569 -7.59 35.99 -22.94
N PRO A 570 -8.53 35.37 -23.68
CA PRO A 570 -9.33 36.07 -24.68
C PRO A 570 -10.12 37.23 -24.04
N SER A 571 -10.19 38.37 -24.72
CA SER A 571 -11.10 39.45 -24.32
C SER A 571 -12.54 38.93 -24.34
N LEU A 572 -13.30 39.19 -23.28
CA LEU A 572 -14.71 38.83 -23.20
C LEU A 572 -15.48 39.39 -24.40
N ILE A 573 -16.33 38.56 -25.00
CA ILE A 573 -17.20 38.97 -26.10
C ILE A 573 -18.17 40.02 -25.55
N ASN A 574 -18.22 41.20 -26.18
CA ASN A 574 -19.12 42.26 -25.76
C ASN A 574 -20.57 41.88 -26.11
N VAL A 575 -21.36 41.55 -25.09
CA VAL A 575 -22.77 41.13 -25.25
C VAL A 575 -23.60 42.22 -25.92
N GLN A 576 -23.33 43.51 -25.63
CA GLN A 576 -24.00 44.63 -26.28
C GLN A 576 -23.70 44.70 -27.79
N GLU A 577 -22.47 44.39 -28.19
CA GLU A 577 -22.07 44.38 -29.60
C GLU A 577 -22.68 43.18 -30.35
N GLY A 578 -22.77 42.01 -29.69
CA GLY A 578 -23.46 40.83 -30.21
C GLY A 578 -24.96 41.05 -30.41
N VAL A 579 -25.63 41.67 -29.43
CA VAL A 579 -27.06 42.01 -29.50
C VAL A 579 -27.35 43.09 -30.55
N ASN A 580 -26.46 44.08 -30.71
CA ASN A 580 -26.61 45.12 -31.73
C ASN A 580 -26.37 44.60 -33.15
N LYS A 581 -25.50 43.60 -33.32
CA LYS A 581 -25.16 43.01 -34.62
C LYS A 581 -26.14 41.92 -35.05
N TYR A 582 -26.77 41.23 -34.09
CA TYR A 582 -27.76 40.18 -34.30
C TYR A 582 -29.01 40.45 -33.44
N PRO A 583 -29.89 41.39 -33.85
CA PRO A 583 -31.07 41.73 -33.09
C PRO A 583 -32.04 40.54 -33.02
N VAL A 584 -32.62 40.34 -31.83
CA VAL A 584 -33.57 39.26 -31.56
C VAL A 584 -34.92 39.60 -32.21
N MET A 585 -35.12 39.12 -33.44
CA MET A 585 -36.35 39.27 -34.22
C MET A 585 -37.10 37.95 -34.29
N TYR A 586 -38.43 37.98 -34.30
CA TYR A 586 -39.27 36.76 -34.32
C TYR A 586 -39.05 35.91 -35.59
N GLU A 587 -38.61 36.55 -36.68
CA GLU A 587 -38.39 35.94 -37.99
C GLU A 587 -37.03 35.21 -38.09
N GLU A 588 -36.06 35.51 -37.23
CA GLU A 588 -34.69 34.97 -37.27
C GLU A 588 -34.33 34.26 -35.95
N SER A 589 -34.81 33.03 -35.80
CA SER A 589 -34.63 32.22 -34.59
C SER A 589 -33.17 31.93 -34.23
N MET A 590 -32.26 31.93 -35.22
CA MET A 590 -30.83 31.67 -35.01
C MET A 590 -30.14 32.81 -34.24
N ASN A 591 -30.56 34.07 -34.43
CA ASN A 591 -29.98 35.21 -33.71
C ASN A 591 -30.30 35.12 -32.22
N THR A 592 -31.50 34.64 -31.86
CA THR A 592 -31.89 34.36 -30.48
C THR A 592 -30.98 33.32 -29.83
N VAL A 593 -30.65 32.24 -30.56
CA VAL A 593 -29.75 31.18 -30.07
C VAL A 593 -28.32 31.70 -29.91
N LEU A 594 -27.83 32.48 -30.88
CA LEU A 594 -26.50 33.08 -30.82
C LEU A 594 -26.35 34.07 -29.66
N VAL A 595 -27.35 34.91 -29.40
CA VAL A 595 -27.35 35.82 -28.25
C VAL A 595 -27.41 35.03 -26.94
N GLN A 596 -28.20 33.96 -26.86
CA GLN A 596 -28.27 33.10 -25.67
C GLN A 596 -26.96 32.36 -25.40
N GLU A 597 -26.28 31.85 -26.44
CA GLU A 597 -24.98 31.18 -26.29
C GLU A 597 -23.81 32.16 -26.03
N VAL A 598 -23.92 33.43 -26.43
CA VAL A 598 -22.96 34.48 -26.04
C VAL A 598 -23.14 34.92 -24.58
N ILE A 599 -24.34 34.77 -24.02
CA ILE A 599 -24.66 35.06 -22.61
C ILE A 599 -24.21 33.91 -21.68
N ARG A 600 -24.20 32.68 -22.19
CA ARG A 600 -23.87 31.44 -21.48
C ARG A 600 -22.37 31.30 -21.27
#